data_AF-A0AA42BQU3-F1
#
_entry.id   AF-A0AA42BQU3-F1
#
_cell.length_a   1.000
_cell.length_b   1.000
_cell.length_c   1.000
_cell.angle_alpha   90.00
_cell.angle_beta   90.00
_cell.angle_gamma   90.00
#
_symmetry.space_group_name_H-M   'P 1'
#
loop_
_entity.id
_entity.type
_entity.pdbx_description
1 polymer ?
#
loop_
_entity_poly.entity_id
_entity_poly.type
_entity_poly.pdbx_seq_one_letter_code
_entity_poly.pdbx_strand_id
1 'polypeptide(L)' 'MTLTLQQAECVANATLAYASENNVKPLAVAVLDAGGHTVVFKRQDGASLYRGDIANAKAKGALGMGFN' A
#
# COMPACT_ATOMS: atom_id res chain seq x y z
N MET A 1 -9.36 -0.42 16.38
CA MET A 1 -10.11 -1.37 15.52
C MET A 1 -9.06 -2.18 14.76
N THR A 2 -9.18 -3.50 14.67
CA THR A 2 -8.13 -4.32 14.01
C THR A 2 -8.39 -4.39 12.51
N LEU A 3 -7.39 -4.04 11.70
CA LEU A 3 -7.43 -4.21 10.24
C LEU A 3 -7.43 -5.71 9.91
N THR A 4 -8.45 -6.18 9.21
CA THR A 4 -8.50 -7.56 8.72
C THR A 4 -7.72 -7.72 7.41
N LEU A 5 -7.27 -8.94 7.10
CA LEU A 5 -6.63 -9.24 5.82
C LEU A 5 -7.53 -8.87 4.63
N GLN A 6 -8.82 -9.20 4.70
CA GLN A 6 -9.79 -8.87 3.65
C GLN A 6 -9.89 -7.36 3.40
N GLN A 7 -9.89 -6.55 4.46
CA GLN A 7 -9.87 -5.09 4.33
C GLN A 7 -8.56 -4.59 3.69
N ALA A 8 -7.41 -5.13 4.11
CA ALA A 8 -6.13 -4.77 3.54
C ALA A 8 -6.03 -5.13 2.04
N GLU A 9 -6.55 -6.31 1.65
CA GLU A 9 -6.62 -6.72 0.25
C GLU A 9 -7.56 -5.83 -0.57
N CYS A 10 -8.72 -5.46 0.01
CA CYS A 10 -9.67 -4.54 -0.61
C CYS A 10 -9.02 -3.18 -0.91
N VAL A 11 -8.34 -2.59 0.08
CA VAL A 11 -7.60 -1.32 -0.09
C VAL A 11 -6.55 -1.43 -1.19
N ALA A 12 -5.76 -2.50 -1.17
CA ALA A 12 -4.72 -2.71 -2.17
C ALA A 12 -5.31 -2.87 -3.59
N ASN A 13 -6.36 -3.68 -3.73
CA ASN A 13 -7.02 -3.91 -5.01
C ASN A 13 -7.68 -2.63 -5.56
N ALA A 14 -8.40 -1.90 -4.72
CA ALA A 14 -9.05 -0.65 -5.11
C ALA A 14 -8.02 0.40 -5.56
N THR A 15 -6.87 0.48 -4.88
CA THR A 15 -5.78 1.38 -5.27
C THR A 15 -5.23 1.04 -6.65
N LEU A 16 -5.02 -0.25 -6.94
CA LEU A 16 -4.54 -0.71 -8.25
C LEU A 16 -5.58 -0.52 -9.35
N ALA A 17 -6.87 -0.75 -9.06
CA ALA A 17 -7.97 -0.50 -9.99
C ALA A 17 -8.02 0.99 -10.36
N TYR A 18 -8.01 1.88 -9.36
CA TYR A 18 -7.95 3.32 -9.57
C TYR A 18 -6.75 3.73 -10.43
N ALA A 19 -5.57 3.16 -10.16
CA ALA A 19 -4.36 3.44 -10.93
C ALA A 19 -4.53 3.08 -12.41
N SER A 20 -5.15 1.93 -12.69
CA SER A 20 -5.48 1.48 -14.04
C SER A 20 -6.49 2.40 -14.73
N GLU A 21 -7.57 2.76 -14.03
CA GLU A 21 -8.65 3.62 -14.57
C GLU A 21 -8.16 5.05 -14.87
N ASN A 22 -7.16 5.54 -14.12
CA ASN A 22 -6.70 6.92 -14.21
C ASN A 22 -5.33 7.06 -14.90
N ASN A 23 -4.88 6.04 -15.63
CA ASN A 23 -3.60 6.05 -16.36
C ASN A 23 -2.39 6.43 -15.48
N VAL A 24 -2.41 6.03 -14.21
CA VAL A 24 -1.30 6.27 -13.29
C VAL A 24 -0.14 5.35 -13.69
N LYS A 25 1.09 5.86 -13.62
CA LYS A 25 2.30 5.04 -13.86
C LYS A 25 2.32 3.83 -12.91
N PRO A 26 2.83 2.66 -13.34
CA PRO A 26 2.86 1.46 -12.51
C PRO A 26 3.43 1.69 -11.12
N LEU A 27 2.68 1.29 -10.09
CA LEU A 27 2.94 1.61 -8.69
C LEU A 27 3.06 0.38 -7.78
N ALA A 28 3.43 0.61 -6.53
CA ALA A 28 3.38 -0.39 -5.48
C ALA A 28 2.50 0.12 -4.33
N VAL A 29 1.82 -0.81 -3.67
CA VAL A 29 0.94 -0.57 -2.53
C VAL A 29 1.44 -1.40 -1.36
N ALA A 30 1.59 -0.76 -0.20
CA ALA A 30 1.91 -1.41 1.06
C ALA A 30 0.81 -1.03 2.08
N VAL A 31 0.19 -2.04 2.67
CA VAL A 31 -0.80 -1.89 3.74
C VAL A 31 -0.22 -2.50 5.00
N LEU A 32 -0.17 -1.72 6.07
CA LEU A 32 0.40 -2.10 7.36
C LEU A 32 -0.69 -2.17 8.43
N ASP A 33 -0.52 -3.03 9.42
CA ASP A 33 -1.32 -2.98 10.65
C ASP A 33 -0.83 -1.89 11.61
N ALA A 34 -1.52 -1.72 12.74
CA ALA A 34 -1.17 -0.73 13.76
C ALA A 34 0.20 -0.99 14.43
N GLY A 35 0.74 -2.20 14.33
CA GLY A 35 2.10 -2.54 14.78
C GLY A 35 3.19 -2.19 13.75
N GLY A 36 2.80 -1.72 12.56
CA GLY A 36 3.70 -1.44 11.46
C GLY A 36 4.14 -2.67 10.67
N HIS A 37 3.47 -3.81 10.87
CA HIS A 37 3.75 -5.02 10.11
C HIS A 37 2.99 -5.01 8.79
N THR A 38 3.65 -5.43 7.72
CA THR A 38 3.03 -5.52 6.40
C THR A 38 1.97 -6.63 6.39
N VAL A 39 0.72 -6.24 6.13
CA VAL A 39 -0.40 -7.18 5.96
C VAL A 39 -0.55 -7.55 4.48
N VAL A 40 -0.47 -6.55 3.60
CA VAL A 40 -0.54 -6.74 2.14
C VAL A 40 0.50 -5.87 1.45
N PHE A 41 1.19 -6.47 0.49
CA PHE A 41 2.08 -5.75 -0.42
C PHE A 41 1.80 -6.20 -1.86
N LYS A 42 1.63 -5.23 -2.77
CA LYS A 42 1.44 -5.48 -4.20
C LYS A 42 2.29 -4.52 -4.99
N ARG A 43 2.93 -5.00 -6.05
CA ARG A 43 3.73 -4.18 -6.96
C ARG A 43 3.31 -4.52 -8.39
N GLN A 44 2.93 -3.50 -9.15
CA GLN A 44 2.59 -3.68 -10.55
C GLN A 44 3.83 -3.97 -11.39
N ASP A 45 3.64 -4.72 -12.46
CA ASP A 45 4.64 -4.91 -13.49
C ASP A 45 5.06 -3.56 -14.07
N GLY A 46 6.36 -3.39 -14.33
CA GLY A 46 6.91 -2.11 -14.79
C GLY A 46 7.04 -1.03 -13.71
N ALA A 47 6.69 -1.30 -12.44
CA ALA A 47 7.01 -0.38 -11.35
C ALA A 47 8.53 -0.25 -11.18
N SER A 48 9.03 0.99 -11.17
CA SER A 48 10.45 1.33 -11.01
C SER A 48 11.03 0.85 -9.68
N LEU A 49 12.36 0.68 -9.65
CA LEU A 49 13.14 0.06 -8.57
C LEU A 49 12.63 0.37 -7.14
N TYR A 50 12.51 1.65 -6.77
CA TYR A 50 12.22 2.06 -5.39
C TYR A 50 10.74 2.17 -5.02
N ARG A 51 9.80 1.87 -5.92
CA ARG A 51 8.37 2.09 -5.63
C ARG A 51 7.87 1.26 -4.45
N GLY A 52 8.38 0.03 -4.30
CA GLY A 52 8.05 -0.83 -3.16
C GLY A 52 8.55 -0.26 -1.83
N ASP A 53 9.82 0.17 -1.79
CA ASP A 53 10.43 0.73 -0.58
C ASP A 53 9.78 2.05 -0.19
N ILE A 54 9.49 2.92 -1.16
CA ILE A 54 8.81 4.20 -0.95
C ILE A 54 7.38 3.99 -0.42
N ALA A 55 6.64 3.00 -0.95
CA ALA A 55 5.31 2.69 -0.45
C ALA A 55 5.33 2.25 1.01
N ASN A 56 6.27 1.36 1.38
CA ASN A 56 6.47 0.96 2.77
C ASN A 56 6.89 2.13 3.66
N ALA A 57 7.84 2.97 3.21
CA ALA A 57 8.30 4.13 3.97
C ALA A 57 7.18 5.13 4.23
N LYS A 58 6.31 5.39 3.24
CA LYS A 58 5.13 6.25 3.41
C LYS A 58 4.15 5.68 4.42
N ALA A 59 3.84 4.38 4.34
CA ALA A 59 2.91 3.74 5.27
C ALA A 59 3.45 3.75 6.71
N LYS A 60 4.74 3.43 6.91
CA LYS A 60 5.40 3.53 8.23
C LYS A 60 5.46 4.97 8.74
N GLY A 61 5.71 5.94 7.86
CA GLY A 61 5.71 7.35 8.20
C GLY A 61 4.35 7.83 8.72
N ALA A 62 3.25 7.40 8.07
CA ALA A 62 1.90 7.72 8.53
C ALA A 62 1.64 7.19 9.96
N LEU A 63 1.99 5.93 10.22
CA LEU A 63 1.90 5.34 11.56
C LEU A 63 2.77 6.08 12.58
N GLY A 64 4.00 6.42 12.22
CA GLY A 64 4.93 7.15 13.10
C GLY A 64 4.45 8.57 13.46
N MET A 65 3.62 9.18 12.61
CA MET A 65 2.95 10.45 12.88
C MET A 65 1.63 10.31 13.64
N GLY A 66 1.20 9.09 13.97
CA GLY A 66 -0.04 8.82 14.69
C GLY A 66 -1.29 8.75 13.82
N PHE A 67 -1.16 8.59 12.50
CA PHE A 67 -2.29 8.27 11.62
C PHE A 67 -2.50 6.76 11.61
N ASN A 68 -3.63 6.28 12.16
CA ASN A 68 -3.98 4.87 12.29
C ASN A 68 -5.48 4.60 12.12
#